data_AF-K8DWV5-F1
#
_entry.id   AF-K8DWV5-F1
#
_cell.length_a   1.000
_cell.length_b   1.000
_cell.length_c   1.000
_cell.angle_alpha   90.00
_cell.angle_beta   90.00
_cell.angle_gamma   90.00
#
_symmetry.space_group_name_H-M   'P 1'
#
loop_
_entity.id
_entity.type
_entity.pdbx_description
1 polymer ?
#
loop_
_entity_poly.entity_id
_entity_poly.type
_entity_poly.pdbx_seq_one_letter_code
_entity_poly.pdbx_strand_id
1 'polypeptide(L)'
;MQIALTKKLADAMGINFPSVREAENQLFSWTANWTKVWDNRRSEDMIVLVNNATRFTVAIYQVKRKNLKNVAEMMRKAISNTLLSMNINPELVEEYMRLAGEVKFVQNRSRQTAAWVTKAGLECAFYVGNEYNGIAKMFNDTVGVPANYHLVNCSGKSNEGFIPYQAMIKALSELTGKQAYKYRALELLVTLDLEVYKAVRRIIVPAGIEFSQLHKVLQSVFGWKNYHLYDFTVFGSNKRKPVARLVPFEEDLEYDEDAILMKGHTLSEFLPKHKHMLYTYDMGDNWEHEIRLLRVIEEYDKESPYLLEASGQTPPEDVGGVGGFVNFREIMLNPSHPEYREMKEWAKYWTTELSDWERRPRVIHI
;
A
#
# COMPACT_ATOMS: atom_id res chain seq x y z
N MET A 1 -11.02 -25.10 -5.91
CA MET A 1 -11.31 -23.73 -5.44
C MET A 1 -12.63 -23.37 -6.06
N GLN A 2 -13.65 -23.06 -5.27
CA GLN A 2 -14.96 -22.76 -5.84
C GLN A 2 -15.14 -21.25 -5.97
N ILE A 3 -15.54 -20.81 -7.16
CA ILE A 3 -15.82 -19.40 -7.44
C ILE A 3 -17.28 -19.27 -7.89
N ALA A 4 -18.10 -18.71 -7.01
CA ALA A 4 -19.49 -18.40 -7.27
C ALA A 4 -19.61 -17.12 -8.12
N LEU A 5 -20.07 -17.25 -9.35
CA LEU A 5 -20.23 -16.12 -10.27
C LEU A 5 -21.57 -15.41 -10.01
N THR A 6 -21.56 -14.08 -9.93
CA THR A 6 -22.79 -13.31 -10.06
C THR A 6 -23.41 -13.53 -11.45
N LYS A 7 -24.73 -13.33 -11.57
CA LYS A 7 -25.44 -13.45 -12.85
C LYS A 7 -24.76 -12.64 -13.97
N LYS A 8 -24.36 -11.40 -13.66
CA LYS A 8 -23.69 -10.51 -14.62
C LYS A 8 -22.39 -11.10 -15.19
N LEU A 9 -21.56 -11.73 -14.34
CA LEU A 9 -20.30 -12.33 -14.77
C LEU A 9 -20.53 -13.68 -15.47
N ALA A 10 -21.48 -14.48 -14.99
CA ALA A 10 -21.87 -15.73 -15.65
C ALA A 10 -22.38 -15.50 -17.08
N ASP A 11 -23.30 -14.54 -17.26
CA ASP A 11 -23.86 -14.15 -18.56
C ASP A 11 -22.74 -13.67 -19.51
N ALA A 12 -21.78 -12.90 -18.99
CA ALA A 12 -20.65 -12.41 -19.75
C ALA A 12 -19.68 -13.50 -20.23
N MET A 13 -19.55 -14.57 -19.43
CA MET A 13 -18.72 -15.73 -19.73
C MET A 13 -19.48 -16.78 -20.56
N GLY A 14 -20.79 -16.64 -20.75
CA GLY A 14 -21.62 -17.62 -21.45
C GLY A 14 -21.72 -18.96 -20.71
N ILE A 15 -21.56 -18.97 -19.38
CA ILE A 15 -21.61 -20.20 -18.57
C ILE A 15 -23.03 -20.42 -18.06
N ASN A 16 -23.55 -21.63 -18.28
CA ASN A 16 -24.74 -22.16 -17.63
C ASN A 16 -24.34 -23.15 -16.53
N PHE A 17 -24.97 -23.04 -15.37
CA PHE A 17 -24.63 -23.87 -14.22
C PHE A 17 -25.64 -25.02 -14.02
N PRO A 18 -25.16 -26.24 -13.73
CA PRO A 18 -26.03 -27.31 -13.25
C PRO A 18 -26.59 -26.99 -11.86
N SER A 19 -27.70 -27.64 -11.50
CA SER A 19 -28.52 -27.34 -10.31
C SER A 19 -27.99 -27.89 -8.98
N VAL A 20 -26.78 -28.43 -8.94
CA VAL A 20 -26.26 -29.16 -7.77
C VAL A 20 -25.57 -28.22 -6.77
N ARG A 21 -25.78 -28.50 -5.49
CA ARG A 21 -25.21 -27.77 -4.36
C ARG A 21 -24.19 -28.66 -3.68
N GLU A 22 -22.91 -28.32 -3.74
CA GLU A 22 -21.90 -28.95 -2.89
C GLU A 22 -21.72 -28.09 -1.64
N ALA A 23 -21.75 -28.73 -0.48
CA ALA A 23 -21.38 -28.09 0.78
C ALA A 23 -19.86 -27.99 0.80
N GLU A 24 -19.35 -26.76 0.86
CA GLU A 24 -17.91 -26.52 0.73
C GLU A 24 -17.38 -25.60 1.82
N ASN A 25 -16.10 -25.79 2.11
CA ASN A 25 -15.35 -24.97 3.06
C ASN A 25 -15.32 -23.52 2.55
N GLN A 26 -15.81 -22.61 3.39
CA GLN A 26 -15.95 -21.18 3.07
C GLN A 26 -14.61 -20.51 2.77
N LEU A 27 -13.50 -20.99 3.34
CA LEU A 27 -12.16 -20.45 3.10
C LEU A 27 -11.67 -20.72 1.66
N PHE A 28 -12.09 -21.83 1.05
CA PHE A 28 -11.78 -22.15 -0.36
C PHE A 28 -12.86 -21.68 -1.33
N SER A 29 -13.86 -20.95 -0.83
CA SER A 29 -15.00 -20.43 -1.59
C SER A 29 -14.92 -18.92 -1.78
N TRP A 30 -15.09 -18.48 -3.02
CA TRP A 30 -15.06 -17.07 -3.40
C TRP A 30 -16.35 -16.69 -4.13
N THR A 31 -16.72 -15.42 -4.07
CA THR A 31 -17.78 -14.86 -4.90
C THR A 31 -17.18 -13.81 -5.82
N ALA A 32 -17.42 -13.95 -7.13
CA ALA A 32 -16.86 -13.07 -8.15
C ALA A 32 -17.93 -12.26 -8.89
N ASN A 33 -17.61 -10.99 -9.17
CA ASN A 33 -18.46 -10.08 -9.91
C ASN A 33 -17.66 -9.33 -10.99
N TRP A 34 -18.36 -8.90 -12.03
CA TRP A 34 -17.80 -8.04 -13.07
C TRP A 34 -18.36 -6.62 -12.91
N THR A 35 -17.51 -5.64 -12.68
CA THR A 35 -17.91 -4.25 -12.48
C THR A 35 -17.11 -3.30 -13.35
N LYS A 36 -17.54 -2.04 -13.40
CA LYS A 36 -16.88 -0.96 -14.12
C LYS A 36 -16.21 -0.01 -13.13
N VAL A 37 -15.05 0.51 -13.51
CA VAL A 37 -14.42 1.66 -12.86
C VAL A 37 -14.95 2.92 -13.53
N TRP A 38 -15.41 3.87 -12.73
CA TRP A 38 -15.88 5.17 -13.19
C TRP A 38 -14.68 6.11 -13.24
N ASP A 39 -14.15 6.35 -14.43
CA ASP A 39 -13.13 7.35 -14.67
C ASP A 39 -13.63 8.31 -15.79
N ASN A 40 -13.30 9.58 -15.64
CA ASN A 40 -13.77 10.74 -16.40
C ASN A 40 -13.67 10.51 -17.92
N ARG A 41 -14.75 9.93 -18.48
CA ARG A 41 -15.11 9.75 -19.90
C ARG A 41 -14.81 8.40 -20.56
N ARG A 42 -14.26 7.37 -19.87
CA ARG A 42 -14.21 5.96 -20.38
C ARG A 42 -14.26 4.93 -19.25
N SER A 43 -15.30 4.09 -19.22
CA SER A 43 -15.41 3.00 -18.24
C SER A 43 -14.48 1.84 -18.58
N GLU A 44 -13.65 1.45 -17.62
CA GLU A 44 -12.84 0.23 -17.71
C GLU A 44 -13.44 -0.87 -16.85
N ASP A 45 -13.14 -2.11 -17.20
CA ASP A 45 -13.77 -3.28 -16.61
C ASP A 45 -12.84 -3.92 -15.56
N MET A 46 -13.45 -4.36 -14.45
CA MET A 46 -12.75 -4.96 -13.32
C MET A 46 -13.48 -6.22 -12.86
N ILE A 47 -12.72 -7.30 -12.62
CA ILE A 47 -13.23 -8.49 -11.95
C ILE A 47 -12.90 -8.37 -10.47
N VAL A 48 -13.88 -8.57 -9.60
CA VAL A 48 -13.72 -8.49 -8.16
C VAL A 48 -14.13 -9.81 -7.56
N LEU A 49 -13.31 -10.34 -6.66
CA LEU A 49 -13.56 -11.54 -5.90
C LEU A 49 -13.55 -11.21 -4.42
N VAL A 50 -14.43 -11.85 -3.67
CA VAL A 50 -14.46 -11.78 -2.21
C VAL A 50 -14.46 -13.19 -1.64
N ASN A 51 -13.55 -13.48 -0.72
CA ASN A 51 -13.52 -14.74 0.02
C ASN A 51 -14.75 -14.82 0.95
N ASN A 52 -15.43 -15.97 0.95
CA ASN A 52 -16.68 -16.11 1.67
C ASN A 52 -16.49 -16.27 3.20
N ALA A 53 -15.32 -16.74 3.66
CA ALA A 53 -15.00 -16.84 5.08
C ALA A 53 -14.48 -15.51 5.67
N THR A 54 -13.59 -14.84 4.94
CA THR A 54 -12.75 -13.77 5.51
C THR A 54 -13.05 -12.39 4.92
N ARG A 55 -13.99 -12.30 3.97
CA ARG A 55 -14.29 -11.07 3.21
C ARG A 55 -13.08 -10.50 2.45
N PHE A 56 -11.99 -11.26 2.35
CA PHE A 56 -10.77 -10.85 1.67
C PHE A 56 -11.06 -10.57 0.20
N THR A 57 -10.68 -9.39 -0.26
CA THR A 57 -10.99 -8.85 -1.57
C THR A 57 -9.79 -8.98 -2.49
N VAL A 58 -10.05 -9.46 -3.71
CA VAL A 58 -9.10 -9.49 -4.81
C VAL A 58 -9.76 -8.77 -5.98
N ALA A 59 -9.03 -7.93 -6.69
CA ALA A 59 -9.58 -7.21 -7.83
C ALA A 59 -8.56 -7.10 -8.97
N ILE A 60 -9.05 -7.36 -10.18
CA ILE A 60 -8.29 -7.37 -11.42
C ILE A 60 -8.80 -6.25 -12.31
N TYR A 61 -7.97 -5.24 -12.53
CA TYR A 61 -8.24 -4.07 -13.35
C TYR A 61 -7.81 -4.28 -14.82
N GLN A 62 -8.43 -3.53 -15.75
CA GLN A 62 -8.21 -3.62 -17.20
C GLN A 62 -8.56 -4.99 -17.82
N VAL A 63 -9.62 -5.64 -17.33
CA VAL A 63 -10.07 -6.93 -17.88
C VAL A 63 -10.95 -6.72 -19.09
N LYS A 64 -10.52 -7.17 -20.28
CA LYS A 64 -11.31 -7.06 -21.51
C LYS A 64 -12.12 -8.34 -21.73
N ARG A 65 -13.24 -8.26 -22.47
CA ARG A 65 -14.06 -9.44 -22.83
C ARG A 65 -13.26 -10.60 -23.42
N LYS A 66 -12.25 -10.33 -24.25
CA LYS A 66 -11.37 -11.36 -24.83
C LYS A 66 -10.59 -12.15 -23.78
N ASN A 67 -10.33 -11.57 -22.61
CA ASN A 67 -9.61 -12.21 -21.51
C ASN A 67 -10.50 -13.22 -20.76
N LEU A 68 -11.83 -13.17 -20.91
CA LEU A 68 -12.75 -14.04 -20.17
C LEU A 68 -12.58 -15.53 -20.49
N LYS A 69 -11.95 -15.88 -21.62
CA LYS A 69 -11.62 -17.27 -21.98
C LYS A 69 -10.66 -17.94 -20.98
N ASN A 70 -9.77 -17.16 -20.34
CA ASN A 70 -8.75 -17.65 -19.41
C ASN A 70 -9.01 -17.16 -17.97
N VAL A 71 -10.25 -16.79 -17.66
CA VAL A 71 -10.56 -16.09 -16.42
C VAL A 71 -10.34 -16.92 -15.15
N ALA A 72 -10.47 -18.25 -15.25
CA ALA A 72 -10.17 -19.16 -14.14
C ALA A 72 -8.71 -19.02 -13.67
N GLU A 73 -7.77 -19.09 -14.62
CA GLU A 73 -6.34 -18.92 -14.36
C GLU A 73 -6.05 -17.49 -13.87
N MET A 74 -6.66 -16.49 -14.49
CA MET A 74 -6.51 -15.08 -14.06
C MET A 74 -6.95 -14.87 -12.61
N MET A 75 -8.13 -15.37 -12.22
CA MET A 75 -8.65 -15.26 -10.86
C MET A 75 -7.76 -15.98 -9.85
N ARG A 76 -7.34 -17.20 -10.19
CA ARG A 76 -6.45 -18.01 -9.34
C ARG A 76 -5.12 -17.29 -9.12
N LYS A 77 -4.52 -16.75 -10.18
CA LYS A 77 -3.27 -15.99 -10.12
C LYS A 77 -3.43 -14.69 -9.32
N ALA A 78 -4.52 -13.94 -9.54
CA ALA A 78 -4.79 -12.70 -8.82
C ALA A 78 -4.93 -12.92 -7.31
N ILE A 79 -5.54 -14.03 -6.87
CA ILE A 79 -5.60 -14.39 -5.44
C ILE A 79 -4.19 -14.55 -4.86
N SER A 80 -3.33 -15.32 -5.54
CA SER A 80 -1.93 -15.51 -5.14
C SER A 80 -1.16 -14.19 -5.13
N ASN A 81 -1.25 -13.41 -6.21
CA ASN A 81 -0.55 -12.14 -6.38
C ASN A 81 -0.98 -11.11 -5.33
N THR A 82 -2.27 -11.03 -5.01
CA THR A 82 -2.76 -10.13 -3.96
C THR A 82 -2.15 -10.50 -2.61
N LEU A 83 -2.16 -11.78 -2.22
CA LEU A 83 -1.55 -12.23 -0.96
C LEU A 83 -0.04 -11.93 -0.91
N LEU A 84 0.69 -12.26 -1.98
CA LEU A 84 2.13 -12.02 -2.09
C LEU A 84 2.48 -10.52 -2.06
N SER A 85 1.67 -9.66 -2.68
CA SER A 85 1.88 -8.21 -2.68
C SER A 85 1.72 -7.59 -1.29
N MET A 86 1.06 -8.29 -0.37
CA MET A 86 0.96 -7.94 1.05
C MET A 86 2.10 -8.55 1.89
N ASN A 87 3.17 -9.03 1.24
CA ASN A 87 4.33 -9.69 1.83
C ASN A 87 4.02 -10.97 2.63
N ILE A 88 2.87 -11.62 2.38
CA ILE A 88 2.53 -12.90 3.02
C ILE A 88 3.53 -13.97 2.57
N ASN A 89 3.96 -14.81 3.50
CA ASN A 89 4.93 -15.88 3.30
C ASN A 89 4.60 -16.72 2.04
N PRO A 90 5.49 -16.77 1.03
CA PRO A 90 5.25 -17.52 -0.20
C PRO A 90 4.90 -18.99 0.03
N GLU A 91 5.53 -19.66 1.00
CA GLU A 91 5.23 -21.07 1.30
C GLU A 91 3.80 -21.27 1.84
N LEU A 92 3.29 -20.29 2.58
CA LEU A 92 1.92 -20.31 3.10
C LEU A 92 0.92 -20.10 1.95
N VAL A 93 1.22 -19.16 1.04
CA VAL A 93 0.40 -18.92 -0.15
C VAL A 93 0.38 -20.15 -1.05
N GLU A 94 1.55 -20.74 -1.36
CA GLU A 94 1.66 -21.96 -2.17
C GLU A 94 0.86 -23.11 -1.59
N GLU A 95 0.96 -23.36 -0.28
CA GLU A 95 0.21 -24.43 0.37
C GLU A 95 -1.30 -24.18 0.34
N TYR A 96 -1.75 -22.94 0.57
CA TYR A 96 -3.16 -22.57 0.40
C TYR A 96 -3.63 -22.81 -1.04
N MET A 97 -2.87 -22.38 -2.04
CA MET A 97 -3.22 -22.56 -3.45
C MET A 97 -3.24 -24.05 -3.86
N ARG A 98 -2.35 -24.86 -3.30
CA ARG A 98 -2.31 -26.32 -3.48
C ARG A 98 -3.56 -26.97 -2.89
N LEU A 99 -3.89 -26.68 -1.63
CA LEU A 99 -5.09 -27.18 -0.94
C LEU A 99 -6.38 -26.72 -1.61
N ALA A 100 -6.41 -25.49 -2.10
CA ALA A 100 -7.57 -24.96 -2.79
C ALA A 100 -7.87 -25.75 -4.08
N GLY A 101 -6.86 -26.28 -4.78
CA GLY A 101 -7.04 -27.03 -6.03
C GLY A 101 -7.64 -26.21 -7.18
N GLU A 102 -7.93 -26.85 -8.31
CA GLU A 102 -8.41 -26.20 -9.54
C GLU A 102 -9.70 -25.38 -9.38
N VAL A 103 -9.86 -24.36 -10.20
CA VAL A 103 -11.06 -23.49 -10.16
C VAL A 103 -12.28 -24.25 -10.70
N LYS A 104 -13.34 -24.26 -9.90
CA LYS A 104 -14.67 -24.73 -10.29
C LYS A 104 -15.65 -23.57 -10.18
N PHE A 105 -16.32 -23.24 -11.29
CA PHE A 105 -17.34 -22.19 -11.28
C PHE A 105 -18.69 -22.73 -10.86
N VAL A 106 -19.37 -21.97 -10.00
CA VAL A 106 -20.75 -22.23 -9.59
C VAL A 106 -21.60 -20.97 -9.68
N GLN A 107 -22.92 -21.14 -9.63
CA GLN A 107 -23.83 -20.00 -9.58
C GLN A 107 -23.85 -19.37 -8.18
N ASN A 108 -23.67 -18.06 -8.08
CA ASN A 108 -23.97 -17.38 -6.83
C ASN A 108 -25.49 -17.35 -6.57
N ARG A 109 -25.91 -17.89 -5.42
CA ARG A 109 -27.31 -17.89 -4.94
C ARG A 109 -27.50 -17.12 -3.63
N SER A 110 -26.45 -16.52 -3.09
CA SER A 110 -26.50 -15.75 -1.85
C SER A 110 -26.58 -14.25 -2.15
N ARG A 111 -27.68 -13.62 -1.72
CA ARG A 111 -27.82 -12.15 -1.75
C ARG A 111 -26.76 -11.47 -0.90
N GLN A 112 -26.33 -12.11 0.19
CA GLN A 112 -25.32 -11.57 1.08
C GLN A 112 -23.95 -11.50 0.38
N THR A 113 -23.48 -12.60 -0.21
CA THR A 113 -22.18 -12.59 -0.91
C THR A 113 -22.21 -11.73 -2.18
N ALA A 114 -23.39 -11.57 -2.81
CA ALA A 114 -23.58 -10.61 -3.90
C ALA A 114 -23.40 -9.15 -3.44
N ALA A 115 -23.98 -8.79 -2.29
CA ALA A 115 -23.81 -7.45 -1.71
C ALA A 115 -22.35 -7.19 -1.32
N TRP A 116 -21.71 -8.19 -0.73
CA TRP A 116 -20.30 -8.18 -0.35
C TRP A 116 -19.34 -7.85 -1.50
N VAL A 117 -19.44 -8.58 -2.62
CA VAL A 117 -18.58 -8.35 -3.79
C VAL A 117 -18.93 -7.04 -4.52
N THR A 118 -20.19 -6.61 -4.45
CA THR A 118 -20.61 -5.31 -5.01
C THR A 118 -19.98 -4.16 -4.24
N LYS A 119 -20.03 -4.19 -2.89
CA LYS A 119 -19.39 -3.17 -2.04
C LYS A 119 -17.87 -3.13 -2.27
N ALA A 120 -17.22 -4.29 -2.23
CA ALA A 120 -15.78 -4.40 -2.50
C ALA A 120 -15.41 -3.83 -3.89
N GLY A 121 -16.25 -4.04 -4.90
CA GLY A 121 -16.02 -3.48 -6.23
C GLY A 121 -16.15 -1.97 -6.32
N LEU A 122 -16.96 -1.33 -5.48
CA LEU A 122 -17.01 0.13 -5.38
C LEU A 122 -15.76 0.69 -4.72
N GLU A 123 -15.30 0.07 -3.63
CA GLU A 123 -14.08 0.45 -2.91
C GLU A 123 -12.85 0.35 -3.83
N CYS A 124 -12.70 -0.76 -4.56
CA CYS A 124 -11.63 -0.95 -5.52
C CYS A 124 -11.71 0.06 -6.68
N ALA A 125 -12.92 0.39 -7.16
CA ALA A 125 -13.09 1.39 -8.21
C ALA A 125 -12.68 2.79 -7.77
N PHE A 126 -12.96 3.18 -6.52
CA PHE A 126 -12.52 4.45 -5.95
C PHE A 126 -11.00 4.52 -5.83
N TYR A 127 -10.37 3.44 -5.35
CA TYR A 127 -8.91 3.35 -5.29
C TYR A 127 -8.26 3.51 -6.68
N VAL A 128 -8.75 2.77 -7.68
CA VAL A 128 -8.25 2.89 -9.05
C VAL A 128 -8.45 4.31 -9.58
N GLY A 129 -9.60 4.93 -9.31
CA GLY A 129 -9.89 6.30 -9.71
C GLY A 129 -8.91 7.32 -9.12
N ASN A 130 -8.41 7.11 -7.90
CA ASN A 130 -7.42 7.99 -7.29
C ASN A 130 -6.01 7.71 -7.79
N GLU A 131 -5.60 6.44 -7.85
CA GLU A 131 -4.22 6.07 -8.19
C GLU A 131 -3.90 6.18 -9.68
N TYR A 132 -4.89 6.05 -10.57
CA TYR A 132 -4.67 6.06 -12.02
C TYR A 132 -5.18 7.33 -12.69
N ASN A 133 -5.63 8.32 -11.93
CA ASN A 133 -6.07 9.60 -12.51
C ASN A 133 -4.89 10.30 -13.21
N GLY A 134 -5.04 10.56 -14.52
CA GLY A 134 -3.99 11.21 -15.31
C GLY A 134 -2.81 10.29 -15.69
N ILE A 135 -2.83 9.01 -15.32
CA ILE A 135 -1.78 8.03 -15.65
C ILE A 135 -2.26 7.10 -16.76
N ALA A 136 -1.31 6.57 -17.56
CA ALA A 136 -1.61 5.58 -18.57
C ALA A 136 -2.25 4.32 -17.95
N LYS A 137 -3.33 3.85 -18.59
CA LYS A 137 -4.05 2.64 -18.19
C LYS A 137 -3.13 1.42 -18.22
N MET A 138 -3.05 0.70 -17.10
CA MET A 138 -2.19 -0.47 -16.95
C MET A 138 -2.95 -1.63 -16.30
N PHE A 139 -2.68 -2.85 -16.77
CA PHE A 139 -3.18 -4.06 -16.12
C PHE A 139 -2.60 -4.18 -14.71
N ASN A 140 -3.46 -4.45 -13.73
CA ASN A 140 -3.07 -4.68 -12.34
C ASN A 140 -4.07 -5.64 -11.68
N ASP A 141 -3.56 -6.73 -11.09
CA ASP A 141 -4.34 -7.77 -10.42
C ASP A 141 -4.26 -7.74 -8.89
N THR A 142 -3.69 -6.68 -8.32
CA THR A 142 -3.56 -6.42 -6.88
C THR A 142 -4.28 -5.15 -6.43
N VAL A 143 -5.09 -4.51 -7.28
CA VAL A 143 -5.85 -3.28 -6.94
C VAL A 143 -6.91 -3.50 -5.84
N GLY A 144 -7.12 -4.75 -5.41
CA GLY A 144 -7.99 -5.10 -4.29
C GLY A 144 -7.34 -4.99 -2.91
N VAL A 145 -6.00 -4.85 -2.82
CA VAL A 145 -5.28 -4.78 -1.54
C VAL A 145 -5.85 -3.73 -0.58
N PRO A 146 -6.09 -2.46 -0.98
CA PRO A 146 -6.55 -1.42 -0.06
C PRO A 146 -7.90 -1.73 0.59
N ALA A 147 -8.80 -2.40 -0.14
CA ALA A 147 -10.11 -2.81 0.38
C ALA A 147 -10.01 -3.78 1.56
N ASN A 148 -8.87 -4.48 1.72
CA ASN A 148 -8.66 -5.42 2.81
C ASN A 148 -8.24 -4.78 4.14
N TYR A 149 -7.81 -3.51 4.13
CA TYR A 149 -7.44 -2.77 5.34
C TYR A 149 -8.63 -2.08 6.01
N HIS A 150 -9.78 -2.02 5.33
CA HIS A 150 -10.98 -1.38 5.84
C HIS A 150 -11.84 -2.34 6.66
N LEU A 151 -12.39 -1.84 7.75
CA LEU A 151 -13.32 -2.57 8.60
C LEU A 151 -14.58 -2.97 7.81
N VAL A 152 -14.96 -4.25 7.84
CA VAL A 152 -16.21 -4.74 7.22
C VAL A 152 -17.29 -5.04 8.27
N ASN A 153 -18.56 -4.78 7.89
CA ASN A 153 -19.71 -4.64 8.79
C ASN A 153 -19.95 -5.75 9.83
N CYS A 154 -20.41 -5.24 10.99
CA CYS A 154 -21.44 -5.77 11.88
C CYS A 154 -22.82 -5.76 11.18
N SER A 155 -23.49 -6.89 11.02
CA SER A 155 -24.94 -6.92 10.75
C SER A 155 -25.57 -8.06 11.54
N GLY A 156 -25.80 -7.80 12.83
CA GLY A 156 -26.37 -8.73 13.79
C GLY A 156 -26.23 -8.21 15.23
N LYS A 157 -27.07 -8.71 16.15
CA LYS A 157 -27.15 -8.32 17.57
C LYS A 157 -25.89 -8.61 18.42
N SER A 158 -24.80 -9.07 17.81
CA SER A 158 -23.53 -9.38 18.47
C SER A 158 -22.39 -8.59 17.81
N ASN A 159 -21.76 -7.72 18.59
CA ASN A 159 -20.63 -6.86 18.23
C ASN A 159 -19.41 -7.66 17.74
N GLU A 160 -18.83 -7.20 16.62
CA GLU A 160 -17.43 -6.78 16.43
C GLU A 160 -17.12 -6.86 14.93
N GLY A 161 -16.93 -5.69 14.30
CA GLY A 161 -16.42 -5.65 12.93
C GLY A 161 -15.01 -6.22 12.90
N PHE A 162 -14.57 -6.72 11.76
CA PHE A 162 -13.22 -7.25 11.60
C PHE A 162 -12.57 -6.70 10.34
N ILE A 163 -11.24 -6.79 10.29
CA ILE A 163 -10.45 -6.37 9.15
C ILE A 163 -10.16 -7.61 8.27
N PRO A 164 -10.57 -7.61 6.98
CA PRO A 164 -10.47 -8.80 6.11
C PRO A 164 -9.06 -9.40 6.01
N TYR A 165 -8.01 -8.59 5.90
CA TYR A 165 -6.66 -9.12 5.78
C TYR A 165 -6.22 -9.89 7.03
N GLN A 166 -6.56 -9.40 8.22
CA GLN A 166 -6.24 -10.05 9.49
C GLN A 166 -6.97 -11.39 9.61
N ALA A 167 -8.26 -11.43 9.23
CA ALA A 167 -9.05 -12.65 9.20
C ALA A 167 -8.48 -13.67 8.21
N MET A 168 -8.03 -13.22 7.03
CA MET A 168 -7.40 -14.08 6.02
C MET A 168 -6.08 -14.66 6.52
N ILE A 169 -5.16 -13.82 6.99
CA ILE A 169 -3.85 -14.26 7.46
C ILE A 169 -3.98 -15.25 8.62
N LYS A 170 -4.89 -14.97 9.58
CA LYS A 170 -5.19 -15.89 10.68
C LYS A 170 -5.67 -17.24 10.15
N ALA A 171 -6.68 -17.23 9.28
CA ALA A 171 -7.26 -18.46 8.73
C ALA A 171 -6.24 -19.29 7.92
N LEU A 172 -5.38 -18.63 7.14
CA LEU A 172 -4.32 -19.32 6.38
C LEU A 172 -3.23 -19.88 7.28
N SER A 173 -2.84 -19.15 8.33
CA SER A 173 -1.84 -19.63 9.29
C SER A 173 -2.35 -20.84 10.07
N GLU A 174 -3.62 -20.81 10.51
CA GLU A 174 -4.29 -21.94 11.16
C GLU A 174 -4.44 -23.16 10.24
N LEU A 175 -4.78 -22.92 8.97
CA LEU A 175 -4.94 -23.98 7.96
C LEU A 175 -3.62 -24.70 7.65
N THR A 176 -2.53 -23.94 7.50
CA THR A 176 -1.26 -24.44 6.96
C THR A 176 -0.22 -24.75 8.04
N GLY A 177 -0.38 -24.22 9.26
CA GLY A 177 0.63 -24.27 10.32
C GLY A 177 1.89 -23.44 10.03
N LYS A 178 1.88 -22.63 8.95
CA LYS A 178 3.03 -21.80 8.54
C LYS A 178 2.92 -20.39 9.11
N GLN A 179 4.07 -19.74 9.28
CA GLN A 179 4.14 -18.33 9.67
C GLN A 179 3.53 -17.43 8.59
N ALA A 180 2.78 -16.42 9.03
CA ALA A 180 2.13 -15.43 8.17
C ALA A 180 3.12 -14.65 7.30
N TYR A 181 4.26 -14.28 7.89
CA TYR A 181 5.29 -13.48 7.25
C TYR A 181 6.62 -14.19 7.42
N LYS A 182 7.44 -14.18 6.37
CA LYS A 182 8.80 -14.69 6.40
C LYS A 182 9.57 -14.08 5.23
N TYR A 183 10.28 -12.99 5.46
CA TYR A 183 11.07 -12.31 4.43
C TYR A 183 12.23 -11.51 5.04
N ARG A 184 13.22 -11.16 4.21
CA ARG A 184 14.29 -10.26 4.61
C ARG A 184 13.74 -8.84 4.78
N ALA A 185 13.97 -8.22 5.93
CA ALA A 185 13.57 -6.85 6.23
C ALA A 185 14.78 -5.98 6.62
N LEU A 186 14.59 -4.66 6.54
CA LEU A 186 15.58 -3.65 6.84
C LEU A 186 15.02 -2.72 7.90
N GLU A 187 15.77 -2.51 8.99
CA GLU A 187 15.49 -1.47 9.97
C GLU A 187 16.24 -0.20 9.56
N LEU A 188 15.49 0.86 9.31
CA LEU A 188 15.99 2.14 8.84
C LEU A 188 15.75 3.23 9.88
N LEU A 189 16.74 4.10 10.04
CA LEU A 189 16.58 5.38 10.73
C LEU A 189 16.48 6.47 9.67
N VAL A 190 15.38 7.22 9.68
CA VAL A 190 15.15 8.36 8.79
C VAL A 190 15.17 9.63 9.62
N THR A 191 16.01 10.58 9.25
CA THR A 191 16.24 11.81 10.00
C THR A 191 16.09 13.03 9.09
N LEU A 192 15.23 13.96 9.46
CA LEU A 192 15.15 15.29 8.90
C LEU A 192 15.74 16.27 9.91
N ASP A 193 16.83 16.94 9.54
CA ASP A 193 17.49 17.94 10.37
C ASP A 193 16.85 19.31 10.15
N LEU A 194 16.23 19.87 11.19
CA LEU A 194 15.51 21.14 11.13
C LEU A 194 16.31 22.27 11.79
N GLU A 195 17.61 22.08 12.03
CA GLU A 195 18.54 22.98 12.72
C GLU A 195 18.24 23.17 14.22
N VAL A 196 16.98 23.45 14.56
CA VAL A 196 16.50 23.59 15.94
C VAL A 196 16.26 22.26 16.66
N TYR A 197 15.94 21.20 15.92
CA TYR A 197 15.81 19.82 16.40
C TYR A 197 15.78 18.86 15.20
N LYS A 198 15.68 17.55 15.47
CA LYS A 198 15.56 16.51 14.43
C LYS A 198 14.21 15.83 14.49
N ALA A 199 13.54 15.76 13.34
CA ALA A 199 12.41 14.86 13.16
C ALA A 199 12.94 13.47 12.75
N VAL A 200 12.65 12.46 13.57
CA VAL A 200 13.23 11.11 13.44
C VAL A 200 12.12 10.09 13.34
N ARG A 201 12.28 9.14 12.43
CA ARG A 201 11.40 7.96 12.27
C ARG A 201 12.28 6.72 12.21
N ARG A 202 12.04 5.74 13.08
CA ARG A 202 12.67 4.41 12.98
C ARG A 202 11.63 3.45 12.43
N ILE A 203 11.91 2.86 11.27
CA ILE A 203 10.97 2.02 10.53
C ILE A 203 11.58 0.66 10.19
N ILE A 204 10.75 -0.37 10.09
CA ILE A 204 11.09 -1.65 9.46
C ILE A 204 10.36 -1.70 8.12
N VAL A 205 11.07 -2.06 7.05
CA VAL A 205 10.51 -2.23 5.72
C VAL A 205 10.97 -3.57 5.11
N PRO A 206 10.21 -4.19 4.20
CA PRO A 206 10.71 -5.32 3.42
C PRO A 206 11.96 -4.92 2.64
N ALA A 207 12.96 -5.79 2.55
CA ALA A 207 14.16 -5.49 1.77
C ALA A 207 13.86 -5.32 0.28
N GLY A 208 12.85 -6.03 -0.22
CA GLY A 208 12.36 -5.93 -1.59
C GLY A 208 11.36 -4.80 -1.85
N ILE A 209 11.16 -3.87 -0.90
CA ILE A 209 10.28 -2.71 -1.13
C ILE A 209 10.81 -1.86 -2.29
N GLU A 210 9.92 -1.47 -3.20
CA GLU A 210 10.27 -0.53 -4.27
C GLU A 210 10.47 0.89 -3.73
N PHE A 211 11.30 1.69 -4.40
CA PHE A 211 11.51 3.09 -4.00
C PHE A 211 10.23 3.94 -4.05
N SER A 212 9.36 3.66 -5.03
CA SER A 212 8.03 4.28 -5.15
C SER A 212 7.14 4.01 -3.92
N GLN A 213 7.23 2.80 -3.35
CA GLN A 213 6.52 2.40 -2.14
C GLN A 213 7.19 2.98 -0.89
N LEU A 214 8.52 3.01 -0.84
CA LEU A 214 9.26 3.66 0.25
C LEU A 214 8.91 5.15 0.33
N HIS A 215 8.78 5.85 -0.80
CA HIS A 215 8.29 7.22 -0.85
C HIS A 215 6.94 7.36 -0.13
N LYS A 216 5.95 6.51 -0.45
CA LYS A 216 4.64 6.51 0.23
C LYS A 216 4.77 6.26 1.74
N VAL A 217 5.68 5.36 2.16
CA VAL A 217 5.98 5.12 3.58
C VAL A 217 6.51 6.39 4.25
N LEU A 218 7.49 7.06 3.64
CA LEU A 218 8.09 8.29 4.16
C LEU A 218 7.08 9.43 4.26
N GLN A 219 6.29 9.64 3.20
CA GLN A 219 5.20 10.60 3.18
C GLN A 219 4.22 10.36 4.34
N SER A 220 3.82 9.10 4.56
CA SER A 220 2.91 8.73 5.66
C SER A 220 3.50 9.00 7.05
N VAL A 221 4.75 8.60 7.32
CA VAL A 221 5.32 8.73 8.67
C VAL A 221 5.79 10.14 8.99
N PHE A 222 6.13 10.95 7.98
CA PHE A 222 6.43 12.38 8.16
C PHE A 222 5.18 13.26 8.05
N GLY A 223 4.05 12.76 7.55
CA GLY A 223 2.79 13.52 7.51
C GLY A 223 2.65 14.45 6.29
N TRP A 224 3.56 14.32 5.33
CA TRP A 224 3.53 15.01 4.04
C TRP A 224 2.30 14.62 3.20
N LYS A 225 2.01 15.43 2.17
CA LYS A 225 0.80 15.35 1.34
C LYS A 225 1.07 14.94 -0.10
N ASN A 226 2.32 14.65 -0.43
CA ASN A 226 2.75 14.18 -1.75
C ASN A 226 2.39 15.17 -2.86
N TYR A 227 2.59 16.47 -2.60
CA TYR A 227 2.30 17.54 -3.55
C TYR A 227 3.48 17.86 -4.46
N HIS A 228 4.70 17.56 -4.02
CA HIS A 228 5.92 17.99 -4.68
C HIS A 228 6.73 16.83 -5.26
N LEU A 229 7.68 17.18 -6.12
CA LEU A 229 8.66 16.25 -6.67
C LEU A 229 9.55 15.68 -5.57
N TYR A 230 10.12 14.51 -5.84
CA TYR A 230 11.02 13.82 -4.91
C TYR A 230 12.03 12.98 -5.67
N ASP A 231 13.16 12.67 -5.03
CA ASP A 231 14.12 11.70 -5.51
C ASP A 231 14.78 10.92 -4.36
N PHE A 232 15.58 9.90 -4.73
CA PHE A 232 16.47 9.23 -3.80
C PHE A 232 17.90 9.27 -4.32
N THR A 233 18.83 9.71 -3.48
CA THR A 233 20.26 9.67 -3.78
C THR A 233 20.96 8.64 -2.92
N VAL A 234 21.63 7.67 -3.55
CA VAL A 234 22.40 6.62 -2.88
C VAL A 234 23.87 7.02 -2.84
N PHE A 235 24.51 6.88 -1.68
CA PHE A 235 25.91 7.26 -1.51
C PHE A 235 26.87 6.07 -1.40
N GLY A 236 28.09 6.29 -1.90
CA GLY A 236 29.21 5.39 -1.65
C GLY A 236 29.62 5.37 -0.17
N SER A 237 30.56 4.48 0.16
CA SER A 237 31.07 4.31 1.54
C SER A 237 31.65 5.58 2.16
N ASN A 238 32.11 6.53 1.35
CA ASN A 238 32.69 7.80 1.81
C ASN A 238 31.66 8.93 1.99
N LYS A 239 30.36 8.69 1.76
CA LYS A 239 29.24 9.67 1.81
C LYS A 239 29.40 10.94 0.97
N ARG A 240 30.44 11.06 0.14
CA ARG A 240 30.78 12.31 -0.57
C ARG A 240 30.32 12.33 -2.01
N LYS A 241 30.28 11.16 -2.66
CA LYS A 241 29.85 11.04 -4.04
C LYS A 241 28.61 10.16 -4.13
N PRO A 242 27.55 10.63 -4.81
CA PRO A 242 26.42 9.77 -5.15
C PRO A 242 26.91 8.64 -6.07
N VAL A 243 26.35 7.45 -5.89
CA VAL A 243 26.57 6.28 -6.76
C VAL A 243 25.37 6.01 -7.66
N ALA A 244 24.20 6.49 -7.26
CA ALA A 244 22.97 6.44 -8.03
C ALA A 244 22.03 7.55 -7.53
N ARG A 245 21.27 8.11 -8.45
CA ARG A 245 20.13 8.98 -8.16
C ARG A 245 18.91 8.36 -8.83
N LEU A 246 17.85 8.13 -8.07
CA LEU A 246 16.62 7.50 -8.53
C LEU A 246 15.51 8.53 -8.62
N VAL A 247 14.92 8.67 -9.80
CA VAL A 247 13.92 9.70 -10.14
C VAL A 247 12.59 9.07 -10.59
N PRO A 248 11.44 9.71 -10.29
CA PRO A 248 10.12 9.10 -10.50
C PRO A 248 9.61 9.19 -11.94
N PHE A 249 10.03 10.19 -12.72
CA PHE A 249 9.43 10.51 -14.02
C PHE A 249 10.47 10.52 -15.16
N GLU A 250 10.01 10.27 -16.39
CA GLU A 250 10.89 10.27 -17.58
C GLU A 250 11.42 11.68 -17.86
N GLU A 251 10.63 12.70 -17.57
CA GLU A 251 10.98 14.11 -17.70
C GLU A 251 12.17 14.50 -16.82
N ASP A 252 12.40 13.79 -15.71
CA ASP A 252 13.57 14.03 -14.84
C ASP A 252 14.89 13.72 -15.56
N LEU A 253 14.87 12.77 -16.52
CA LEU A 253 16.05 12.39 -17.31
C LEU A 253 16.48 13.47 -18.30
N GLU A 254 15.60 14.42 -18.62
CA GLU A 254 15.97 15.59 -19.45
C GLU A 254 16.92 16.54 -18.71
N TYR A 255 16.87 16.53 -17.37
CA TYR A 255 17.73 17.36 -16.51
C TYR A 255 18.97 16.61 -16.00
N ASP A 256 18.88 15.29 -15.87
CA ASP A 256 19.95 14.42 -15.38
C ASP A 256 19.93 13.08 -16.14
N GLU A 257 20.66 13.03 -17.27
CA GLU A 257 20.71 11.85 -18.15
C GLU A 257 21.29 10.60 -17.46
N ASP A 258 22.06 10.78 -16.38
CA ASP A 258 22.67 9.70 -15.60
C ASP A 258 21.75 9.17 -14.48
N ALA A 259 20.58 9.81 -14.26
CA ALA A 259 19.61 9.36 -13.28
C ALA A 259 18.92 8.05 -13.70
N ILE A 260 18.42 7.31 -12.70
CA ILE A 260 17.78 6.01 -12.87
C ILE A 260 16.28 6.16 -12.59
N LEU A 261 15.43 5.75 -13.53
CA LEU A 261 13.99 5.68 -13.25
C LEU A 261 13.72 4.69 -12.11
N MET A 262 13.11 5.15 -11.02
CA MET A 262 12.96 4.36 -9.80
C MET A 262 12.00 3.15 -9.94
N LYS A 263 11.18 3.13 -11.00
CA LYS A 263 10.15 2.11 -11.20
C LYS A 263 10.78 0.72 -11.32
N GLY A 264 10.34 -0.22 -10.47
CA GLY A 264 10.87 -1.58 -10.45
C GLY A 264 12.21 -1.75 -9.74
N HIS A 265 12.82 -0.67 -9.23
CA HIS A 265 14.01 -0.74 -8.40
C HIS A 265 13.63 -0.87 -6.92
N THR A 266 14.35 -1.73 -6.21
CA THR A 266 14.09 -2.07 -4.80
C THR A 266 15.25 -1.68 -3.90
N LEU A 267 14.98 -1.55 -2.59
CA LEU A 267 16.04 -1.27 -1.62
C LEU A 267 17.14 -2.34 -1.58
N SER A 268 16.80 -3.61 -1.88
CA SER A 268 17.72 -4.74 -1.81
C SER A 268 18.87 -4.67 -2.83
N GLU A 269 18.72 -3.89 -3.89
CA GLU A 269 19.75 -3.65 -4.90
C GLU A 269 20.89 -2.76 -4.37
N PHE A 270 20.57 -1.89 -3.41
CA PHE A 270 21.51 -0.91 -2.86
C PHE A 270 21.93 -1.25 -1.42
N LEU A 271 21.02 -1.79 -0.60
CA LEU A 271 21.28 -2.19 0.78
C LEU A 271 21.50 -3.70 0.93
N PRO A 272 22.50 -4.15 1.72
CA PRO A 272 23.25 -3.37 2.73
C PRO A 272 24.57 -2.73 2.23
N LYS A 273 24.87 -2.83 0.93
CA LYS A 273 26.14 -2.35 0.35
C LYS A 273 26.36 -0.85 0.58
N HIS A 274 25.32 -0.04 0.38
CA HIS A 274 25.34 1.42 0.50
C HIS A 274 24.48 1.89 1.67
N LYS A 275 25.04 1.92 2.88
CA LYS A 275 24.28 2.14 4.14
C LYS A 275 23.63 3.52 4.31
N HIS A 276 23.85 4.44 3.36
CA HIS A 276 23.42 5.82 3.43
C HIS A 276 22.73 6.23 2.14
N MET A 277 21.52 6.76 2.28
CA MET A 277 20.73 7.35 1.21
C MET A 277 20.17 8.69 1.69
N LEU A 278 19.87 9.57 0.75
CA LEU A 278 19.10 10.77 0.98
C LEU A 278 17.78 10.64 0.21
N TYR A 279 16.69 11.00 0.87
CA TYR A 279 15.41 11.21 0.23
C TYR A 279 15.13 12.71 0.25
N THR A 280 15.06 13.31 -0.94
CA THR A 280 14.75 14.73 -1.08
C THR A 280 13.30 14.86 -1.48
N TYR A 281 12.52 15.62 -0.72
CA TYR A 281 11.12 15.94 -1.00
C TYR A 281 10.94 17.45 -1.10
N ASP A 282 10.17 17.87 -2.08
CA ASP A 282 9.98 19.26 -2.47
C ASP A 282 11.29 19.92 -2.92
N MET A 283 11.52 19.98 -4.24
CA MET A 283 12.71 20.60 -4.81
C MET A 283 12.75 22.13 -4.60
N GLY A 284 11.66 22.76 -4.15
CA GLY A 284 11.63 24.16 -3.75
C GLY A 284 12.13 24.35 -2.31
N ASP A 285 11.48 23.70 -1.35
CA ASP A 285 11.84 23.78 0.08
C ASP A 285 13.06 22.93 0.47
N ASN A 286 13.42 21.96 -0.38
CA ASN A 286 14.55 21.03 -0.28
C ASN A 286 14.60 20.27 1.05
N TRP A 287 13.53 19.53 1.37
CA TRP A 287 13.51 18.68 2.56
C TRP A 287 14.36 17.44 2.36
N GLU A 288 15.52 17.42 3.00
CA GLU A 288 16.51 16.35 2.90
C GLU A 288 16.43 15.39 4.09
N HIS A 289 15.95 14.17 3.85
CA HIS A 289 15.83 13.12 4.85
C HIS A 289 17.00 12.14 4.72
N GLU A 290 17.90 12.09 5.71
CA GLU A 290 18.97 11.08 5.76
C GLU A 290 18.37 9.72 6.15
N ILE A 291 18.53 8.73 5.28
CA ILE A 291 18.14 7.34 5.50
C ILE A 291 19.38 6.51 5.81
N ARG A 292 19.39 5.86 6.97
CA ARG A 292 20.48 5.00 7.44
C ARG A 292 20.00 3.59 7.72
N LEU A 293 20.70 2.60 7.18
CA LEU A 293 20.49 1.21 7.56
C LEU A 293 21.06 0.94 8.97
N LEU A 294 20.19 0.55 9.90
CA LEU A 294 20.59 0.14 11.25
C LEU A 294 20.86 -1.36 11.32
N ARG A 295 19.95 -2.17 10.76
CA ARG A 295 19.98 -3.63 10.89
C ARG A 295 19.33 -4.31 9.68
N VAL A 296 19.92 -5.43 9.25
CA VAL A 296 19.30 -6.39 8.33
C VAL A 296 18.69 -7.51 9.17
N ILE A 297 17.46 -7.91 8.86
CA ILE A 297 16.75 -9.00 9.52
C ILE A 297 16.45 -10.04 8.44
N GLU A 298 17.14 -11.18 8.45
CA GLU A 298 17.03 -12.18 7.37
C GLU A 298 15.68 -12.89 7.32
N GLU A 299 15.10 -13.20 8.49
CA GLU A 299 13.80 -13.85 8.61
C GLU A 299 12.88 -13.02 9.52
N TYR A 300 12.31 -11.94 8.97
CA TYR A 300 11.31 -11.14 9.68
C TYR A 300 9.93 -11.81 9.60
N ASP A 301 9.30 -11.96 10.76
CA ASP A 301 8.10 -12.78 10.97
C ASP A 301 6.83 -11.97 11.28
N LYS A 302 6.90 -10.65 11.12
CA LYS A 302 5.80 -9.72 11.39
C LYS A 302 5.42 -8.92 10.15
N GLU A 303 4.29 -8.22 10.24
CA GLU A 303 3.83 -7.29 9.22
C GLU A 303 4.77 -6.07 9.13
N SER A 304 5.09 -5.64 7.91
CA SER A 304 5.78 -4.38 7.62
C SER A 304 5.38 -3.85 6.24
N PRO A 305 5.47 -2.53 5.96
CA PRO A 305 6.20 -1.50 6.71
C PRO A 305 5.66 -1.22 8.13
N TYR A 306 6.56 -0.97 9.07
CA TYR A 306 6.22 -0.79 10.49
C TYR A 306 7.00 0.39 11.08
N LEU A 307 6.30 1.34 11.69
CA LEU A 307 6.91 2.39 12.49
C LEU A 307 7.23 1.85 13.88
N LEU A 308 8.51 1.87 14.27
CA LEU A 308 8.96 1.51 15.61
C LEU A 308 8.94 2.70 16.56
N GLU A 309 9.39 3.86 16.09
CA GLU A 309 9.42 5.08 16.88
C GLU A 309 9.32 6.32 15.99
N ALA A 310 8.72 7.38 16.53
CA ALA A 310 8.74 8.70 15.93
C ALA A 310 8.95 9.77 17.01
N SER A 311 9.80 10.74 16.71
CA SER A 311 10.07 11.89 17.58
C SER A 311 10.34 13.14 16.74
N GLY A 312 10.07 14.32 17.30
CA GLY A 312 10.18 15.57 16.57
C GLY A 312 9.03 15.74 15.57
N GLN A 313 8.37 16.89 15.67
CA GLN A 313 7.31 17.26 14.76
C GLN A 313 7.86 17.49 13.34
N THR A 314 7.10 17.16 12.32
CA THR A 314 7.46 17.52 10.94
C THR A 314 7.01 18.95 10.65
N PRO A 315 7.75 19.76 9.87
CA PRO A 315 7.27 21.05 9.41
C PRO A 315 5.93 20.97 8.66
N PRO A 316 5.14 22.04 8.62
CA PRO A 316 4.04 22.15 7.65
C PRO A 316 4.57 22.07 6.21
N GLU A 317 3.72 21.62 5.28
CA GLU A 317 3.98 21.79 3.83
C GLU A 317 4.14 23.28 3.49
N ASP A 318 4.96 23.58 2.48
CA ASP A 318 5.14 24.93 1.92
C ASP A 318 5.60 26.01 2.93
N VAL A 319 6.30 25.63 4.01
CA VAL A 319 6.75 26.58 5.04
C VAL A 319 8.04 27.33 4.65
N GLY A 320 8.66 27.00 3.52
CA GLY A 320 9.85 27.68 3.00
C GLY A 320 11.17 27.03 3.44
N GLY A 321 11.20 25.69 3.48
CA GLY A 321 12.39 24.92 3.82
C GLY A 321 12.83 25.09 5.28
N VAL A 322 14.03 24.61 5.60
CA VAL A 322 14.54 24.62 6.99
C VAL A 322 14.57 26.04 7.57
N GLY A 323 15.06 27.03 6.81
CA GLY A 323 15.11 28.42 7.26
C GLY A 323 13.72 29.01 7.52
N GLY A 324 12.76 28.76 6.62
CA GLY A 324 11.36 29.16 6.80
C GLY A 324 10.74 28.51 8.03
N PHE A 325 11.00 27.23 8.26
CA PHE A 325 10.54 26.52 9.44
C PHE A 325 11.11 27.06 10.75
N VAL A 326 12.38 27.44 10.80
CA VAL A 326 13.00 28.04 12.00
C VAL A 326 12.26 29.32 12.40
N ASN A 327 12.02 30.23 11.43
CA ASN A 327 11.27 31.46 11.66
C ASN A 327 9.81 31.17 12.06
N PHE A 328 9.14 30.28 11.32
CA PHE A 328 7.78 29.82 11.62
C PHE A 328 7.65 29.33 13.07
N ARG A 329 8.59 28.48 13.51
CA ARG A 329 8.57 27.90 14.86
C ARG A 329 8.83 28.94 15.93
N GLU A 330 9.71 29.90 15.70
CA GLU A 330 9.96 31.01 16.62
C GLU A 330 8.66 31.80 16.87
N ILE A 331 7.94 32.14 15.80
CA ILE A 331 6.64 32.83 15.88
C ILE A 331 5.63 31.96 16.64
N MET A 332 5.49 30.68 16.28
CA MET A 332 4.52 29.77 16.89
C MET A 332 4.77 29.47 18.37
N LEU A 333 6.00 29.64 18.86
CA LEU A 333 6.36 29.50 20.27
C LEU A 333 6.14 30.76 21.10
N ASN A 334 5.88 31.91 20.46
CA ASN A 334 5.68 33.18 21.12
C ASN A 334 4.27 33.75 20.81
N PRO A 335 3.25 33.46 21.64
CA PRO A 335 1.90 34.00 21.47
C PRO A 335 1.80 35.54 21.48
N SER A 336 2.85 36.24 21.94
CA SER A 336 2.94 37.70 21.93
C SER A 336 3.65 38.26 20.69
N HIS A 337 4.17 37.40 19.79
CA HIS A 337 4.77 37.84 18.54
C HIS A 337 3.72 38.55 17.67
N PRO A 338 4.05 39.69 17.02
CA PRO A 338 3.10 40.44 16.19
C PRO A 338 2.42 39.57 15.11
N GLU A 339 3.19 38.65 14.51
CA GLU A 339 2.73 37.76 13.43
C GLU A 339 2.06 36.46 13.94
N TYR A 340 1.99 36.21 15.26
CA TYR A 340 1.50 34.93 15.79
C TYR A 340 0.09 34.58 15.32
N ARG A 341 -0.82 35.56 15.27
CA ARG A 341 -2.22 35.33 14.90
C ARG A 341 -2.36 34.87 13.45
N GLU A 342 -1.69 35.57 12.54
CA GLU A 342 -1.68 35.24 11.12
C GLU A 342 -1.00 33.89 10.88
N MET A 343 0.15 33.66 11.51
CA MET A 343 0.88 32.41 11.37
C MET A 343 0.10 31.21 11.89
N LYS A 344 -0.63 31.36 13.00
CA LYS A 344 -1.50 30.31 13.54
C LYS A 344 -2.69 30.00 12.63
N GLU A 345 -3.26 31.03 11.98
CA GLU A 345 -4.34 30.83 11.00
C GLU A 345 -3.83 30.06 9.77
N TRP A 346 -2.63 30.41 9.28
CA TRP A 346 -1.96 29.69 8.19
C TRP A 346 -1.63 28.23 8.56
N ALA A 347 -1.09 28.00 9.76
CA ALA A 347 -0.70 26.69 10.27
C ALA A 347 -1.87 25.72 10.51
N LYS A 348 -3.10 26.25 10.60
CA LYS A 348 -4.34 25.49 10.86
C LYS A 348 -4.23 24.58 12.09
N TYR A 349 -4.07 23.28 11.88
CA TYR A 349 -4.05 22.24 12.91
C TYR A 349 -2.64 21.82 13.32
N TRP A 350 -1.60 22.43 12.76
CA TRP A 350 -0.23 22.12 13.14
C TRP A 350 0.03 22.49 14.60
N THR A 351 0.80 21.65 15.28
CA THR A 351 1.18 21.84 16.68
C THR A 351 2.68 21.60 16.85
N THR A 352 3.30 22.25 17.83
CA THR A 352 4.76 22.21 18.03
C THR A 352 5.30 20.84 18.42
N GLU A 353 4.48 20.04 19.10
CA GLU A 353 4.82 18.71 19.55
C GLU A 353 4.18 17.66 18.65
N LEU A 354 4.96 16.64 18.30
CA LEU A 354 4.42 15.47 17.60
C LEU A 354 3.34 14.82 18.47
N SER A 355 2.18 14.48 17.91
CA SER A 355 1.08 13.96 18.71
C SER A 355 1.34 12.53 19.21
N ASP A 356 0.66 12.12 20.29
CA ASP A 356 0.84 10.80 20.90
C ASP A 356 0.53 9.65 19.93
N TRP A 357 -0.45 9.81 19.04
CA TRP A 357 -0.81 8.75 18.10
C TRP A 357 0.21 8.62 16.98
N GLU A 358 0.86 9.72 16.55
CA GLU A 358 1.93 9.72 15.56
C GLU A 358 3.20 9.07 16.10
N ARG A 359 3.46 9.21 17.40
CA ARG A 359 4.60 8.57 18.12
C ARG A 359 4.45 7.06 18.25
N ARG A 360 3.22 6.53 18.27
CA ARG A 360 2.95 5.13 18.59
C ARG A 360 3.46 4.16 17.52
N PRO A 361 4.07 3.03 17.93
CA PRO A 361 4.43 1.97 17.02
C PRO A 361 3.20 1.42 16.29
N ARG A 362 3.27 1.27 14.97
CA ARG A 362 2.14 0.81 14.15
C ARG A 362 2.59 0.27 12.80
N VAL A 363 1.78 -0.61 12.23
CA VAL A 363 1.87 -0.97 10.80
C VAL A 363 1.51 0.25 9.96
N ILE A 364 2.18 0.40 8.82
CA ILE A 364 1.93 1.44 7.83
C ILE A 364 1.34 0.75 6.60
N HIS A 365 0.05 0.96 6.35
CA HIS A 365 -0.60 0.51 5.12
C HIS A 365 -0.45 1.60 4.06
N ILE A 366 0.21 1.28 2.95
CA ILE A 366 0.45 2.18 1.80
C ILE A 366 -0.44 1.85 0.61
#